data_AF-A0A355EJA4-F1
#
_entry.id   AF-A0A355EJA4-F1
#
_cell.length_a   1.000
_cell.length_b   1.000
_cell.length_c   1.000
_cell.angle_alpha   90.00
_cell.angle_beta   90.00
_cell.angle_gamma   90.00
#
_symmetry.space_group_name_H-M   'P 1'
#
loop_
_entity.id
_entity.type
_entity.pdbx_description
1 polymer ?
#
loop_
_entity_poly.entity_id
_entity_poly.type
_entity_poly.pdbx_seq_one_letter_code
_entity_poly.pdbx_strand_id
1 'polypeptide(L)'
;MKRFFLMQACILFSILCLYSGDGSAEEKNAARPCGPAMKADSLKGLIGEIGGLKWDYSGPYSARNSGVSADIDVPGSLSLSAKDIPVPASCLKRDDCRHAPVMVIPKGFKGITCTQTENLLGVDHCVAAKLSGTTFRLRGKMIDTHPWKWNFVPVLEFLAPCSEPCKPGEFRCAADNTCRTGFNGYCRNCLELPAKNCACLNEKGPLPEGTRCTWFISGDVICAGACRNGECVIPETSSGDCGPCCR
;
A
#
# COMPACT_ATOMS: atom_id res chain seq x y z
N MET A 1 -17.47 62.76 3.87
CA MET A 1 -16.95 61.78 2.90
C MET A 1 -15.60 61.27 3.41
N LYS A 2 -15.51 59.94 3.50
CA LYS A 2 -14.32 59.07 3.57
C LYS A 2 -13.30 59.26 4.71
N ARG A 3 -13.41 58.32 5.65
CA ARG A 3 -12.48 57.93 6.70
C ARG A 3 -11.13 57.50 6.11
N PHE A 4 -10.04 58.02 6.65
CA PHE A 4 -8.70 57.43 6.65
C PHE A 4 -8.11 57.73 8.04
N PHE A 5 -7.18 56.89 8.51
CA PHE A 5 -6.64 56.77 9.87
C PHE A 5 -7.39 55.78 10.79
N LEU A 6 -7.02 54.50 10.68
CA LEU A 6 -6.60 53.67 11.83
C LEU A 6 -6.12 52.30 11.31
N MET A 7 -4.80 52.10 11.16
CA MET A 7 -4.19 50.76 11.17
C MET A 7 -2.67 50.91 11.27
N GLN A 8 -2.19 51.23 12.46
CA GLN A 8 -0.75 51.24 12.77
C GLN A 8 -0.56 50.85 14.24
N ALA A 9 -0.87 49.59 14.56
CA ALA A 9 -0.49 48.90 15.81
C ALA A 9 -1.01 47.45 15.77
N CYS A 10 -0.29 46.55 15.08
CA CYS A 10 -0.41 45.09 15.26
C CYS A 10 0.70 44.33 14.53
N ILE A 11 1.93 44.87 14.55
CA ILE A 11 3.11 44.19 13.97
C ILE A 11 4.26 44.36 14.96
N LEU A 12 4.23 43.66 16.11
CA LEU A 12 5.41 43.50 16.98
C LEU A 12 5.24 42.48 18.12
N PHE A 13 4.37 41.46 17.96
CA PHE A 13 4.22 40.38 18.96
C PHE A 13 3.89 39.01 18.32
N SER A 14 4.65 38.62 17.27
CA SER A 14 4.50 37.28 16.66
C SER A 14 5.80 36.64 16.18
N ILE A 15 6.96 37.21 16.54
CA ILE A 15 8.27 36.65 16.20
C ILE A 15 8.87 36.08 17.48
N LEU A 16 8.40 34.90 17.93
CA LEU A 16 9.09 34.06 18.94
C LEU A 16 8.44 32.67 19.16
N CYS A 17 7.71 32.14 18.18
CA CYS A 17 7.34 30.70 18.15
C CYS A 17 7.82 30.02 16.86
N LEU A 18 9.00 30.43 16.38
CA LEU A 18 9.69 29.74 15.29
C LEU A 18 10.74 28.82 15.90
N TYR A 19 10.61 27.54 15.55
CA TYR A 19 11.66 26.52 15.56
C TYR A 19 12.13 26.00 16.92
N SER A 20 11.37 25.04 17.45
CA SER A 20 11.92 23.97 18.28
C SER A 20 11.23 22.68 17.86
N GLY A 21 11.73 22.11 16.77
CA GLY A 21 11.20 20.88 16.18
C GLY A 21 12.16 20.25 15.18
N ASP A 22 13.48 20.42 15.37
CA ASP A 22 14.51 19.61 14.70
C ASP A 22 14.55 18.20 15.32
N GLY A 23 13.39 17.54 15.40
CA GLY A 23 13.36 16.10 15.48
C GLY A 23 13.80 15.61 14.12
N SER A 24 15.10 15.31 13.98
CA SER A 24 15.68 14.84 12.73
C SER A 24 14.81 13.71 12.16
N ALA A 25 14.64 13.70 10.84
CA ALA A 25 13.86 12.66 10.14
C ALA A 25 14.38 11.23 10.42
N GLU A 26 15.52 11.07 11.08
CA GLU A 26 16.07 9.80 11.56
C GLU A 26 15.23 9.14 12.66
N GLU A 27 14.64 9.89 13.60
CA GLU A 27 13.94 9.27 14.74
C GLU A 27 12.60 8.64 14.35
N LYS A 28 11.98 9.10 13.25
CA LYS A 28 10.72 8.53 12.72
C LYS A 28 10.91 7.22 11.93
N ASN A 29 12.15 6.79 11.71
CA ASN A 29 12.47 5.60 10.90
C ASN A 29 12.86 4.37 11.72
N ALA A 30 12.81 4.44 13.06
CA ALA A 30 13.03 3.26 13.88
C ALA A 30 11.98 2.20 13.56
N ALA A 31 12.44 1.01 13.16
CA ALA A 31 11.58 -0.13 12.89
C ALA A 31 10.73 -0.46 14.13
N ARG A 32 9.41 -0.57 13.95
CA ARG A 32 8.52 -0.98 15.03
C ARG A 32 8.95 -2.37 15.55
N PRO A 33 9.02 -2.61 16.87
CA PRO A 33 9.32 -3.94 17.38
C PRO A 33 8.24 -4.95 16.93
N CYS A 34 8.67 -6.17 16.63
CA CYS A 34 7.77 -7.26 16.29
C CYS A 34 6.99 -7.69 17.54
N GLY A 35 5.67 -7.84 17.38
CA GLY A 35 4.82 -8.42 18.42
C GLY A 35 5.04 -9.93 18.56
N PRO A 36 4.43 -10.56 19.58
CA PRO A 36 4.43 -12.02 19.68
C PRO A 36 3.72 -12.64 18.47
N ALA A 37 4.22 -13.80 18.02
CA ALA A 37 3.56 -14.57 16.98
C ALA A 37 2.28 -15.24 17.53
N MET A 38 1.20 -15.18 16.74
CA MET A 38 -0.01 -15.96 16.96
C MET A 38 0.20 -17.38 16.43
N LYS A 39 -0.21 -18.40 17.18
CA LYS A 39 -0.16 -19.79 16.74
C LYS A 39 -1.46 -20.20 16.08
N ALA A 40 -1.38 -20.62 14.81
CA ALA A 40 -2.51 -21.13 14.04
C ALA A 40 -2.44 -22.68 13.96
N ASP A 41 -2.86 -23.34 15.04
CA ASP A 41 -2.88 -24.82 15.12
C ASP A 41 -4.06 -25.47 14.37
N SER A 42 -4.97 -24.65 13.82
CA SER A 42 -6.13 -25.12 13.06
C SER A 42 -6.51 -24.14 11.96
N LEU A 43 -7.19 -24.66 10.93
CA LEU A 43 -7.74 -23.83 9.85
C LEU A 43 -8.74 -22.80 10.38
N LYS A 44 -9.57 -23.18 11.36
CA LYS A 44 -10.53 -22.25 12.00
C LYS A 44 -9.82 -21.07 12.67
N GLY A 45 -8.71 -21.32 13.37
CA GLY A 45 -7.91 -20.26 13.99
C GLY A 45 -7.32 -19.31 12.94
N LEU A 46 -6.75 -19.86 11.86
CA LEU A 46 -6.23 -19.07 10.75
C LEU A 46 -7.32 -18.21 10.07
N ILE A 47 -8.49 -18.79 9.79
CA ILE A 47 -9.63 -18.06 9.20
C ILE A 47 -10.12 -16.95 10.13
N GLY A 48 -10.17 -17.21 11.44
CA GLY A 48 -10.51 -16.20 12.43
C GLY A 48 -9.61 -14.97 12.33
N GLU A 49 -8.31 -15.19 12.14
CA GLU A 49 -7.35 -14.09 12.00
C GLU A 49 -7.48 -13.36 10.67
N ILE A 50 -7.74 -14.09 9.58
CA ILE A 50 -8.04 -13.48 8.29
C ILE A 50 -9.30 -12.60 8.38
N GLY A 51 -10.31 -13.04 9.14
CA GLY A 51 -11.53 -12.27 9.39
C GLY A 51 -11.30 -10.98 10.18
N GLY A 52 -10.22 -10.90 10.95
CA GLY A 52 -9.82 -9.69 11.69
C GLY A 52 -9.04 -8.67 10.85
N LEU A 53 -8.63 -9.02 9.63
CA LEU A 53 -7.86 -8.13 8.77
C LEU A 53 -8.68 -6.92 8.31
N LYS A 54 -8.00 -5.77 8.20
CA LYS A 54 -8.52 -4.63 7.45
C LYS A 54 -8.28 -4.86 5.96
N TRP A 55 -9.34 -4.75 5.17
CA TRP A 55 -9.30 -4.88 3.72
C TRP A 55 -9.31 -3.50 3.08
N ASP A 56 -8.14 -2.86 3.07
CA ASP A 56 -7.97 -1.52 2.51
C ASP A 56 -8.04 -1.56 0.98
N TYR A 57 -8.66 -0.53 0.39
CA TYR A 57 -8.63 -0.32 -1.06
C TYR A 57 -7.20 0.01 -1.50
N SER A 58 -6.76 -0.65 -2.57
CA SER A 58 -5.40 -0.53 -3.07
C SER A 58 -5.43 -0.45 -4.59
N GLY A 59 -4.75 0.55 -5.12
CA GLY A 59 -4.60 0.77 -6.55
C GLY A 59 -3.29 1.52 -6.85
N PRO A 60 -2.97 1.75 -8.12
CA PRO A 60 -1.77 2.51 -8.49
C PRO A 60 -1.81 3.98 -8.02
N TYR A 61 -3.00 4.49 -7.70
CA TYR A 61 -3.27 5.84 -7.19
C TYR A 61 -3.36 5.92 -5.65
N SER A 62 -3.43 4.78 -4.94
CA SER A 62 -3.57 4.78 -3.48
C SER A 62 -2.24 5.09 -2.78
N ALA A 63 -2.34 5.84 -1.69
CA ALA A 63 -1.22 6.28 -0.85
C ALA A 63 -1.55 6.04 0.63
N ARG A 64 -1.56 4.76 1.04
CA ARG A 64 -1.84 4.38 2.42
C ARG A 64 -1.19 3.04 2.73
N ASN A 65 -0.67 2.88 3.94
CA ASN A 65 -0.26 1.57 4.38
C ASN A 65 -1.49 0.69 4.65
N SER A 66 -1.55 -0.47 4.00
CA SER A 66 -2.57 -1.47 4.31
C SER A 66 -2.18 -2.25 5.55
N GLY A 67 -3.14 -2.49 6.44
CA GLY A 67 -2.91 -3.24 7.69
C GLY A 67 -2.29 -4.62 7.44
N VAL A 68 -1.28 -4.97 8.24
CA VAL A 68 -0.63 -6.29 8.23
C VAL A 68 -0.92 -6.99 9.56
N SER A 69 -1.15 -8.30 9.53
CA SER A 69 -1.30 -9.11 10.75
C SER A 69 -0.02 -9.11 11.61
N ALA A 70 -0.14 -9.58 12.85
CA ALA A 70 1.02 -10.10 13.57
C ALA A 70 1.62 -11.32 12.83
N ASP A 71 2.81 -11.75 13.25
CA ASP A 71 3.37 -13.01 12.78
C ASP A 71 2.41 -14.16 13.12
N ILE A 72 2.20 -15.05 12.16
CA ILE A 72 1.35 -16.23 12.27
C ILE A 72 2.25 -17.44 12.11
N ASP A 73 2.35 -18.25 13.16
CA ASP A 73 3.10 -19.49 13.21
C ASP A 73 2.17 -20.69 12.94
N VAL A 74 2.50 -21.46 11.91
CA VAL A 74 1.81 -22.71 11.55
C VAL A 74 2.79 -23.87 11.79
N PRO A 75 2.81 -24.47 12.99
CA PRO A 75 3.76 -25.53 13.33
C PRO A 75 3.45 -26.84 12.61
N GLY A 76 2.17 -27.10 12.34
CA GLY A 76 1.69 -28.30 11.63
C GLY A 76 1.53 -28.07 10.14
N SER A 77 0.54 -28.74 9.54
CA SER A 77 0.12 -28.48 8.16
C SER A 77 -1.34 -28.09 8.10
N LEU A 78 -1.64 -27.05 7.33
CA LEU A 78 -2.99 -26.58 7.04
C LEU A 78 -3.20 -26.48 5.53
N SER A 79 -4.44 -26.69 5.10
CA SER A 79 -4.88 -26.42 3.73
C SER A 79 -5.86 -25.26 3.77
N LEU A 80 -5.56 -24.18 3.06
CA LEU A 80 -6.41 -23.00 2.97
C LEU A 80 -6.99 -22.91 1.56
N SER A 81 -8.32 -22.85 1.44
CA SER A 81 -8.99 -22.53 0.20
C SER A 81 -9.47 -21.07 0.20
N ALA A 82 -9.46 -20.44 -0.97
CA ALA A 82 -10.07 -19.12 -1.16
C ALA A 82 -11.54 -19.08 -0.74
N LYS A 83 -12.24 -20.21 -0.81
CA LYS A 83 -13.65 -20.36 -0.42
C LYS A 83 -13.87 -20.18 1.09
N ASP A 84 -12.83 -20.44 1.88
CA ASP A 84 -12.88 -20.37 3.35
C ASP A 84 -12.51 -18.97 3.86
N ILE A 85 -11.98 -18.11 2.99
CA ILE A 85 -11.52 -16.78 3.34
C ILE A 85 -12.72 -15.82 3.37
N PRO A 86 -13.00 -15.15 4.51
CA PRO A 86 -14.07 -14.18 4.58
C PRO A 86 -13.77 -12.98 3.68
N VAL A 87 -14.73 -12.63 2.82
CA VAL A 87 -14.70 -11.44 2.00
C VAL A 87 -15.42 -10.30 2.74
N PRO A 88 -14.94 -9.04 2.66
CA PRO A 88 -15.61 -7.90 3.29
C PRO A 88 -17.08 -7.80 2.91
N ALA A 89 -17.95 -7.52 3.88
CA ALA A 89 -19.38 -7.37 3.64
C ALA A 89 -19.71 -6.25 2.64
N SER A 90 -18.86 -5.23 2.53
CA SER A 90 -18.98 -4.18 1.50
C SER A 90 -18.80 -4.71 0.08
N CYS A 91 -17.98 -5.74 -0.12
CA CYS A 91 -17.77 -6.38 -1.41
C CYS A 91 -18.94 -7.32 -1.76
N LEU A 92 -19.46 -8.08 -0.78
CA LEU A 92 -20.59 -8.99 -0.98
C LEU A 92 -21.88 -8.29 -1.42
N LYS A 93 -22.02 -6.99 -1.13
CA LYS A 93 -23.16 -6.15 -1.52
C LYS A 93 -23.02 -5.50 -2.90
N ARG A 94 -21.92 -5.76 -3.60
CA ARG A 94 -21.57 -5.11 -4.87
C ARG A 94 -21.45 -6.15 -5.97
N ASP A 95 -22.09 -5.89 -7.10
CA ASP A 95 -22.01 -6.76 -8.27
C ASP A 95 -20.69 -6.61 -9.04
N ASP A 96 -20.02 -5.46 -8.86
CA ASP A 96 -18.72 -5.16 -9.45
C ASP A 96 -17.54 -5.61 -8.57
N CYS A 97 -17.80 -6.33 -7.49
CA CYS A 97 -16.78 -6.88 -6.62
C CYS A 97 -16.75 -8.41 -6.69
N ARG A 98 -15.57 -9.02 -6.78
CA ARG A 98 -15.46 -10.48 -6.79
C ARG A 98 -15.75 -11.03 -5.39
N HIS A 99 -16.77 -11.88 -5.25
CA HIS A 99 -17.18 -12.48 -3.96
C HIS A 99 -16.34 -13.65 -3.49
N ALA A 100 -15.29 -13.99 -4.24
CA ALA A 100 -14.23 -14.88 -3.79
C ALA A 100 -12.92 -14.09 -3.78
N PRO A 101 -12.04 -14.28 -2.78
CA PRO A 101 -10.71 -13.70 -2.80
C PRO A 101 -9.77 -14.54 -3.66
N VAL A 102 -8.60 -13.98 -3.94
CA VAL A 102 -7.44 -14.73 -4.44
C VAL A 102 -6.26 -14.55 -3.50
N MET A 103 -5.29 -15.45 -3.57
CA MET A 103 -4.07 -15.39 -2.77
C MET A 103 -2.87 -15.00 -3.63
N VAL A 104 -2.02 -14.13 -3.08
CA VAL A 104 -0.71 -13.79 -3.66
C VAL A 104 0.36 -14.35 -2.74
N ILE A 105 1.10 -15.34 -3.24
CA ILE A 105 2.21 -15.99 -2.54
C ILE A 105 3.50 -15.59 -3.27
N PRO A 106 4.45 -14.88 -2.63
CA PRO A 106 5.73 -14.56 -3.25
C PRO A 106 6.44 -15.81 -3.77
N LYS A 107 7.12 -15.69 -4.92
CA LYS A 107 7.86 -16.82 -5.50
C LYS A 107 8.92 -17.31 -4.51
N GLY A 108 8.93 -18.63 -4.25
CA GLY A 108 9.88 -19.26 -3.35
C GLY A 108 9.59 -19.05 -1.85
N PHE A 109 8.37 -18.66 -1.49
CA PHE A 109 7.97 -18.55 -0.08
C PHE A 109 8.07 -19.90 0.64
N LYS A 110 8.87 -19.98 1.70
CA LYS A 110 9.14 -21.25 2.40
C LYS A 110 7.90 -21.72 3.18
N GLY A 111 7.59 -23.01 3.04
CA GLY A 111 6.48 -23.65 3.76
C GLY A 111 5.08 -23.26 3.29
N ILE A 112 4.95 -22.55 2.16
CA ILE A 112 3.67 -22.23 1.54
C ILE A 112 3.72 -22.64 0.07
N THR A 113 2.87 -23.57 -0.32
CA THR A 113 2.79 -24.07 -1.70
C THR A 113 1.40 -23.82 -2.26
N CYS A 114 1.32 -23.15 -3.41
CA CYS A 114 0.07 -23.07 -4.14
C CYS A 114 -0.28 -24.44 -4.75
N THR A 115 -1.46 -24.97 -4.44
CA THR A 115 -1.93 -26.27 -4.93
C THR A 115 -2.99 -26.16 -6.02
N GLN A 116 -3.62 -24.98 -6.15
CA GLN A 116 -4.58 -24.70 -7.22
C GLN A 116 -4.51 -23.23 -7.61
N THR A 117 -4.54 -22.98 -8.91
CA THR A 117 -4.63 -21.63 -9.49
C THR A 117 -5.96 -21.42 -10.22
N GLU A 118 -6.30 -20.16 -10.42
CA GLU A 118 -7.39 -19.69 -11.28
C GLU A 118 -6.84 -18.54 -12.13
N ASN A 119 -7.17 -18.54 -13.42
CA ASN A 119 -6.85 -17.40 -14.28
C ASN A 119 -7.87 -16.28 -14.04
N LEU A 120 -7.40 -15.18 -13.48
CA LEU A 120 -8.19 -13.99 -13.19
C LEU A 120 -7.55 -12.80 -13.90
N LEU A 121 -8.30 -12.19 -14.83
CA LEU A 121 -7.85 -11.04 -15.61
C LEU A 121 -6.55 -11.30 -16.40
N GLY A 122 -6.37 -12.54 -16.90
CA GLY A 122 -5.20 -12.94 -17.67
C GLY A 122 -3.98 -13.34 -16.82
N VAL A 123 -4.10 -13.36 -15.49
CA VAL A 123 -3.02 -13.73 -14.57
C VAL A 123 -3.46 -14.91 -13.72
N ASP A 124 -2.58 -15.90 -13.54
CA ASP A 124 -2.86 -17.03 -12.65
C ASP A 124 -2.66 -16.62 -11.20
N HIS A 125 -3.73 -16.70 -10.43
CA HIS A 125 -3.71 -16.43 -8.99
C HIS A 125 -3.95 -17.69 -8.20
N CYS A 126 -3.37 -17.77 -7.00
CA CYS A 126 -3.56 -18.93 -6.15
C CYS A 126 -4.95 -18.91 -5.49
N VAL A 127 -5.66 -20.05 -5.51
CA VAL A 127 -6.99 -20.21 -4.89
C VAL A 127 -7.06 -21.37 -3.90
N ALA A 128 -6.01 -22.20 -3.83
CA ALA A 128 -5.79 -23.13 -2.73
C ALA A 128 -4.30 -23.23 -2.42
N ALA A 129 -3.95 -23.22 -1.14
CA ALA A 129 -2.57 -23.28 -0.67
C ALA A 129 -2.42 -24.29 0.47
N LYS A 130 -1.27 -24.97 0.50
CA LYS A 130 -0.81 -25.79 1.61
C LYS A 130 0.24 -25.02 2.42
N LEU A 131 0.00 -24.90 3.71
CA LEU A 131 0.87 -24.28 4.71
C LEU A 131 1.51 -25.40 5.53
N SER A 132 2.81 -25.32 5.81
CA SER A 132 3.50 -26.32 6.64
C SER A 132 4.76 -25.78 7.29
N GLY A 133 4.84 -25.87 8.62
CA GLY A 133 6.05 -25.55 9.39
C GLY A 133 6.64 -24.19 9.06
N THR A 134 5.81 -23.14 9.07
CA THR A 134 6.18 -21.81 8.57
C THR A 134 5.60 -20.70 9.42
N THR A 135 6.29 -19.56 9.39
CA THR A 135 5.82 -18.31 9.97
C THR A 135 5.67 -17.29 8.85
N PHE A 136 4.57 -16.53 8.85
CA PHE A 136 4.30 -15.51 7.85
C PHE A 136 3.39 -14.42 8.43
N ARG A 137 3.09 -13.40 7.63
CA ARG A 137 2.06 -12.41 7.92
C ARG A 137 1.09 -12.32 6.75
N LEU A 138 -0.08 -11.75 7.02
CA LEU A 138 -1.14 -11.58 6.04
C LEU A 138 -1.49 -10.11 5.90
N ARG A 139 -1.89 -9.74 4.69
CA ARG A 139 -2.48 -8.43 4.37
C ARG A 139 -3.68 -8.64 3.46
N GLY A 140 -4.85 -8.17 3.90
CA GLY A 140 -6.05 -8.10 3.07
C GLY A 140 -6.05 -6.83 2.24
N LYS A 141 -6.36 -6.93 0.95
CA LYS A 141 -6.48 -5.77 0.05
C LYS A 141 -7.74 -5.90 -0.81
N MET A 142 -8.39 -4.77 -1.08
CA MET A 142 -9.35 -4.66 -2.17
C MET A 142 -8.64 -4.02 -3.36
N ILE A 143 -8.17 -4.83 -4.30
CA ILE A 143 -7.44 -4.33 -5.47
C ILE A 143 -8.44 -3.70 -6.44
N ASP A 144 -8.23 -2.44 -6.78
CA ASP A 144 -8.94 -1.79 -7.88
C ASP A 144 -8.43 -2.34 -9.22
N THR A 145 -9.35 -2.94 -9.96
CA THR A 145 -9.16 -3.52 -11.28
C THR A 145 -10.00 -2.81 -12.35
N HIS A 146 -10.56 -1.63 -12.11
CA HIS A 146 -11.30 -0.92 -13.15
C HIS A 146 -10.49 -0.73 -14.44
N PRO A 147 -11.12 -0.82 -15.63
CA PRO A 147 -12.54 -1.10 -15.86
C PRO A 147 -12.84 -2.59 -16.16
N TRP A 148 -12.18 -3.55 -15.50
CA TRP A 148 -12.46 -4.98 -15.70
C TRP A 148 -13.86 -5.38 -15.17
N LYS A 149 -14.37 -6.57 -15.56
CA LYS A 149 -15.67 -7.12 -15.12
C LYS A 149 -15.88 -6.98 -13.60
N TRP A 150 -14.85 -7.32 -12.84
CA TRP A 150 -14.78 -6.98 -11.43
C TRP A 150 -13.92 -5.73 -11.34
N ASN A 151 -14.51 -4.69 -10.79
CA ASN A 151 -13.87 -3.44 -10.43
C ASN A 151 -13.02 -3.58 -9.16
N PHE A 152 -13.39 -4.51 -8.29
CA PHE A 152 -12.65 -4.82 -7.08
C PHE A 152 -12.43 -6.32 -6.91
N VAL A 153 -11.19 -6.70 -6.64
CA VAL A 153 -10.80 -8.08 -6.33
C VAL A 153 -10.23 -8.12 -4.91
N PRO A 154 -10.83 -8.88 -3.98
CA PRO A 154 -10.21 -9.12 -2.69
C PRO A 154 -8.98 -10.01 -2.86
N VAL A 155 -7.85 -9.56 -2.34
CA VAL A 155 -6.57 -10.27 -2.38
C VAL A 155 -6.04 -10.48 -0.95
N LEU A 156 -5.72 -11.73 -0.62
CA LEU A 156 -4.95 -12.08 0.57
C LEU A 156 -3.47 -12.23 0.18
N GLU A 157 -2.63 -11.30 0.61
CA GLU A 157 -1.20 -11.31 0.34
C GLU A 157 -0.45 -11.98 1.50
N PHE A 158 0.40 -12.97 1.17
CA PHE A 158 1.35 -13.55 2.10
C PHE A 158 2.63 -12.73 2.15
N LEU A 159 3.07 -12.41 3.36
CA LEU A 159 4.22 -11.58 3.66
C LEU A 159 5.20 -12.35 4.54
N ALA A 160 6.49 -12.08 4.41
CA ALA A 160 7.51 -12.66 5.27
C ALA A 160 7.30 -12.26 6.75
N PRO A 161 7.82 -13.04 7.71
CA PRO A 161 7.82 -12.68 9.13
C PRO A 161 8.33 -11.26 9.38
N CYS A 162 7.89 -10.65 10.48
CA CYS A 162 8.28 -9.29 10.85
C CYS A 162 9.79 -9.11 11.04
N SER A 163 10.46 -10.17 11.51
CA SER A 163 11.91 -10.19 11.75
C SER A 163 12.74 -10.45 10.49
N GLU A 164 12.11 -10.84 9.37
CA GLU A 164 12.85 -11.14 8.15
C GLU A 164 13.51 -9.86 7.62
N PRO A 165 14.84 -9.86 7.38
CA PRO A 165 15.52 -8.71 6.82
C PRO A 165 15.11 -8.50 5.36
N CYS A 166 15.04 -7.25 4.93
CA CYS A 166 14.83 -6.93 3.53
C CYS A 166 16.06 -7.33 2.70
N LYS A 167 15.81 -7.77 1.46
CA LYS A 167 16.89 -8.11 0.53
C LYS A 167 17.66 -6.85 0.11
N PRO A 168 18.90 -6.99 -0.38
CA PRO A 168 19.62 -5.86 -0.96
C PRO A 168 18.79 -5.14 -2.03
N GLY A 169 18.65 -3.82 -1.90
CA GLY A 169 17.86 -2.98 -2.80
C GLY A 169 16.37 -2.87 -2.46
N GLU A 170 15.87 -3.59 -1.47
CA GLU A 170 14.51 -3.42 -0.95
C GLU A 170 14.45 -2.35 0.16
N PHE A 171 13.31 -1.68 0.25
CA PHE A 171 13.03 -0.68 1.28
C PHE A 171 12.19 -1.29 2.40
N ARG A 172 12.66 -1.15 3.65
CA ARG A 172 11.91 -1.57 4.84
C ARG A 172 10.95 -0.47 5.28
N CYS A 173 9.68 -0.81 5.40
CA CYS A 173 8.66 0.09 5.92
C CYS A 173 8.73 0.14 7.44
N ALA A 174 9.03 1.30 8.04
CA ALA A 174 9.21 1.42 9.49
C ALA A 174 7.92 1.07 10.27
N ALA A 175 6.76 1.41 9.70
CA ALA A 175 5.45 1.21 10.32
C ALA A 175 5.07 -0.28 10.50
N ASP A 176 5.45 -1.14 9.56
CA ASP A 176 5.00 -2.54 9.53
C ASP A 176 6.09 -3.55 9.21
N ASN A 177 7.36 -3.17 9.07
CA ASN A 177 8.46 -4.07 8.72
C ASN A 177 8.26 -4.90 7.44
N THR A 178 7.44 -4.44 6.50
CA THR A 178 7.36 -5.08 5.18
C THR A 178 8.45 -4.54 4.26
N CYS A 179 8.92 -5.39 3.35
CA CYS A 179 9.95 -5.04 2.36
C CYS A 179 9.30 -4.72 1.01
N ARG A 180 9.79 -3.68 0.34
CA ARG A 180 9.30 -3.21 -0.96
C ARG A 180 10.44 -3.18 -1.98
N THR A 181 10.25 -3.79 -3.14
CA THR A 181 11.25 -3.86 -4.22
C THR A 181 11.39 -2.59 -5.06
N GLY A 182 10.52 -1.59 -4.88
CA GLY A 182 10.55 -0.35 -5.65
C GLY A 182 10.20 0.86 -4.80
N PHE A 183 10.90 1.96 -5.06
CA PHE A 183 10.75 3.18 -4.27
C PHE A 183 9.35 3.79 -4.38
N ASN A 184 8.69 3.75 -5.55
CA ASN A 184 7.34 4.29 -5.69
C ASN A 184 6.33 3.60 -4.76
N GLY A 185 6.40 2.26 -4.67
CA GLY A 185 5.56 1.48 -3.75
C GLY A 185 5.89 1.75 -2.28
N TYR A 186 7.17 1.95 -1.95
CA TYR A 186 7.60 2.37 -0.62
C TYR A 186 7.08 3.77 -0.26
N CYS A 187 7.28 4.76 -1.13
CA CYS A 187 6.83 6.13 -0.95
C CYS A 187 5.32 6.21 -0.71
N ARG A 188 4.52 5.52 -1.54
CA ARG A 188 3.06 5.57 -1.41
C ARG A 188 2.52 4.82 -0.20
N ASN A 189 3.07 3.64 0.09
CA ASN A 189 2.47 2.76 1.08
C ASN A 189 3.15 2.82 2.44
N CYS A 190 4.37 3.36 2.53
CA CYS A 190 5.15 3.34 3.76
C CYS A 190 5.50 4.75 4.25
N LEU A 191 5.73 5.69 3.32
CA LEU A 191 5.75 7.11 3.64
C LEU A 191 4.36 7.77 3.57
N GLU A 192 3.36 7.03 3.06
CA GLU A 192 1.98 7.48 2.88
C GLU A 192 1.85 8.80 2.09
N LEU A 193 2.79 9.02 1.15
CA LEU A 193 2.79 10.22 0.32
C LEU A 193 1.89 10.04 -0.91
N PRO A 194 1.15 11.08 -1.35
CA PRO A 194 0.30 10.99 -2.53
C PRO A 194 1.07 10.56 -3.79
N ALA A 195 0.40 9.86 -4.72
CA ALA A 195 1.02 9.34 -5.93
C ALA A 195 1.75 10.42 -6.76
N LYS A 196 1.21 11.65 -6.82
CA LYS A 196 1.84 12.78 -7.51
C LYS A 196 3.16 13.23 -6.86
N ASN A 197 3.30 13.12 -5.54
CA ASN A 197 4.55 13.44 -4.82
C ASN A 197 5.57 12.32 -5.06
N CYS A 198 5.13 11.06 -4.97
CA CYS A 198 5.98 9.90 -5.23
C CYS A 198 6.47 9.78 -6.67
N ALA A 199 5.79 10.41 -7.62
CA ALA A 199 6.25 10.52 -9.01
C ALA A 199 7.49 11.44 -9.16
N CYS A 200 7.77 12.27 -8.15
CA CYS A 200 8.87 13.23 -8.11
C CYS A 200 9.88 12.94 -7.00
N LEU A 201 9.90 11.70 -6.51
CA LEU A 201 10.82 11.21 -5.48
C LEU A 201 11.44 9.88 -5.91
N ASN A 202 12.71 9.68 -5.60
CA ASN A 202 13.40 8.40 -5.70
C ASN A 202 14.16 8.09 -4.41
N GLU A 203 14.93 7.00 -4.39
CA GLU A 203 15.71 6.58 -3.22
C GLU A 203 16.79 7.58 -2.78
N LYS A 204 17.15 8.52 -3.65
CA LYS A 204 18.13 9.59 -3.38
C LYS A 204 17.47 10.91 -2.99
N GLY A 205 16.13 10.98 -2.97
CA GLY A 205 15.35 12.16 -2.60
C GLY A 205 14.56 12.76 -3.76
N PRO A 206 14.25 14.08 -3.71
CA PRO A 206 13.52 14.78 -4.76
C PRO A 206 14.21 14.73 -6.11
N LEU A 207 13.42 14.53 -7.17
CA LEU A 207 13.89 14.66 -8.54
C LEU A 207 14.08 16.15 -8.91
N PRO A 208 15.01 16.48 -9.84
CA PRO A 208 15.21 17.85 -10.29
C PRO A 208 13.93 18.49 -10.85
N GLU A 209 13.79 19.80 -10.66
CA GLU A 209 12.73 20.61 -11.28
C GLU A 209 12.67 20.37 -12.79
N GLY A 210 11.45 20.27 -13.32
CA GLY A 210 11.21 19.99 -14.74
C GLY A 210 11.34 18.52 -15.15
N THR A 211 11.77 17.61 -14.26
CA THR A 211 11.83 16.17 -14.56
C THR A 211 10.46 15.66 -14.98
N ARG A 212 10.37 14.98 -16.12
CA ARG A 212 9.12 14.36 -16.58
C ARG A 212 8.66 13.31 -15.59
N CYS A 213 7.38 13.35 -15.24
CA CYS A 213 6.79 12.46 -14.25
C CYS A 213 5.40 12.01 -14.71
N THR A 214 4.96 10.85 -14.21
CA THR A 214 3.62 10.32 -14.44
C THR A 214 3.04 9.78 -13.15
N TRP A 215 1.72 9.86 -12.99
CA TRP A 215 1.03 9.29 -11.84
C TRP A 215 -0.39 8.89 -12.21
N PHE A 216 -0.92 7.92 -11.47
CA PHE A 216 -2.30 7.49 -11.60
C PHE A 216 -3.19 8.37 -10.72
N ILE A 217 -4.27 8.90 -11.29
CA ILE A 217 -5.36 9.55 -10.54
C ILE A 217 -6.43 8.53 -10.15
N SER A 218 -6.64 7.54 -11.02
CA SER A 218 -7.55 6.40 -10.82
C SER A 218 -6.91 5.11 -11.36
N GLY A 219 -7.61 3.98 -11.29
CA GLY A 219 -7.14 2.72 -11.86
C GLY A 219 -6.95 2.74 -13.39
N ASP A 220 -7.59 3.69 -14.06
CA ASP A 220 -7.68 3.81 -15.52
C ASP A 220 -7.22 5.16 -16.08
N VAL A 221 -6.89 6.16 -15.25
CA VAL A 221 -6.41 7.48 -15.69
C VAL A 221 -5.00 7.71 -15.20
N ILE A 222 -4.10 7.96 -16.15
CA ILE A 222 -2.73 8.40 -15.90
C ILE A 222 -2.56 9.83 -16.41
N CYS A 223 -1.87 10.65 -15.62
CA CYS A 223 -1.49 11.98 -16.03
C CYS A 223 0.02 12.06 -16.18
N ALA A 224 0.45 12.88 -17.13
CA ALA A 224 1.84 13.22 -17.35
C ALA A 224 2.09 14.69 -17.01
N GLY A 225 3.24 14.97 -16.44
CA GLY A 225 3.61 16.32 -16.02
C GLY A 225 5.11 16.49 -15.87
N ALA A 226 5.48 17.52 -15.12
CA ALA A 226 6.84 17.78 -14.71
C ALA A 226 6.92 18.03 -13.20
N CYS A 227 8.04 17.65 -12.59
CA CYS A 227 8.27 17.89 -11.18
C CYS A 227 8.41 19.38 -10.89
N ARG A 228 7.58 19.89 -9.97
CA ARG A 228 7.70 21.22 -9.37
C ARG A 228 7.44 21.19 -7.88
N ASN A 229 8.40 21.69 -7.10
CA ASN A 229 8.34 21.70 -5.64
C ASN A 229 8.07 20.31 -5.03
N GLY A 230 8.66 19.25 -5.62
CA GLY A 230 8.49 17.87 -5.16
C GLY A 230 7.14 17.22 -5.53
N GLU A 231 6.32 17.86 -6.37
CA GLU A 231 5.08 17.29 -6.89
C GLU A 231 5.08 17.22 -8.41
N CYS A 232 4.45 16.19 -8.96
CA CYS A 232 4.19 16.12 -10.39
C CYS A 232 3.00 17.02 -10.75
N VAL A 233 3.23 18.04 -11.57
CA VAL A 233 2.20 19.01 -11.99
C VAL A 233 2.02 19.00 -13.51
N ILE A 234 0.78 19.19 -13.96
CA ILE A 234 0.46 19.36 -15.39
C ILE A 234 0.81 20.80 -15.78
N PRO A 235 1.64 21.03 -16.82
CA PRO A 235 1.95 22.38 -17.29
C PRO A 235 0.70 23.11 -17.77
N GLU A 236 0.48 24.35 -17.32
CA GLU A 236 -0.68 25.19 -17.69
C GLU A 236 -0.81 25.43 -19.20
N THR A 237 0.31 25.35 -19.94
CA THR A 237 0.38 25.59 -21.39
C THR A 237 0.24 24.31 -22.21
N SER A 238 0.28 23.15 -21.58
CA SER A 238 -0.02 21.89 -22.24
C SER A 238 -1.51 21.61 -22.05
N SER A 239 -2.22 21.28 -23.12
CA SER A 239 -3.50 20.57 -23.03
C SER A 239 -3.34 19.15 -22.47
N GLY A 240 -2.30 18.90 -21.66
CA GLY A 240 -1.76 17.61 -21.27
C GLY A 240 -2.76 16.79 -20.47
N ASP A 241 -3.50 15.97 -21.19
CA ASP A 241 -3.32 14.51 -21.22
C ASP A 241 -3.23 13.81 -19.85
N CYS A 242 -4.16 14.13 -18.97
CA CYS A 242 -4.78 13.04 -18.22
C CYS A 242 -5.58 12.21 -19.23
N GLY A 243 -5.00 11.10 -19.65
CA GLY A 243 -5.59 10.19 -20.62
C GLY A 243 -6.00 8.87 -19.97
N PRO A 244 -6.94 8.13 -20.58
CA PRO A 244 -7.13 6.74 -20.22
C PRO A 244 -5.82 5.98 -20.44
N CYS A 245 -5.44 5.10 -19.51
CA CYS A 245 -4.41 4.12 -19.76
C CYS A 245 -4.91 3.19 -20.87
N CYS A 246 -4.45 3.40 -22.10
CA CYS A 246 -4.67 2.45 -23.19
C CYS A 246 -4.15 1.07 -22.72
N ARG A 247 -5.08 0.12 -22.59
CA ARG A 247 -4.75 -1.30 -22.38
C ARG A 247 -4.52 -1.98 -23.71
#